data_AF-A0A6M3LFB6-F1
#
_entry.id   AF-A0A6M3LFB6-F1
#
_cell.length_a   1.000
_cell.length_b   1.000
_cell.length_c   1.000
_cell.angle_alpha   90.00
_cell.angle_beta   90.00
_cell.angle_gamma   90.00
#
_symmetry.space_group_name_H-M   'P 1'
#
loop_
_entity.id
_entity.type
_entity.pdbx_description
1 polymer ?
#
loop_
_entity_poly.entity_id
_entity_poly.type
_entity_poly.pdbx_seq_one_letter_code
_entity_poly.pdbx_strand_id
1 'polypeptide(L)'
;MPIGIYKRTKEHGENISKAKRGKRTSHNTEFQKGHTRCQGSGHPMYHKHHTIEAKNKIRNKLLGKKLLDRAGDKHWNWRGGITGLRTQIYNYEGTNSWRNKVFERDNWACQSCKSKVPLEAHHKKEFNIIIETHNIISLEQALNCEELWDINNGITLCKKCHGLTKKGNQSRNKQIFGLWD
;
A
#
# COMPACT_ATOMS: atom_id res chain seq x y z
N MET A 1 -32.45 -11.57 -8.30
CA MET A 1 -32.00 -10.15 -8.19
C MET A 1 -30.99 -9.89 -9.30
N PRO A 2 -31.02 -8.74 -10.00
CA PRO A 2 -30.09 -8.47 -11.09
C PRO A 2 -28.64 -8.40 -10.56
N ILE A 3 -27.73 -9.14 -11.20
CA ILE A 3 -26.33 -9.32 -10.80
C ILE A 3 -25.43 -8.36 -11.60
N GLY A 4 -25.77 -7.07 -11.61
CA GLY A 4 -25.08 -6.05 -12.42
C GLY A 4 -24.81 -4.75 -11.66
N ILE A 5 -23.76 -4.03 -12.04
CA ILE A 5 -23.45 -2.69 -11.52
C ILE A 5 -24.53 -1.73 -12.00
N TYR A 6 -25.57 -1.54 -11.20
CA TYR A 6 -26.63 -0.56 -11.46
C TYR A 6 -26.06 0.86 -11.30
N LYS A 7 -25.62 1.46 -12.41
CA LYS A 7 -25.24 2.87 -12.45
C LYS A 7 -26.51 3.71 -12.43
N ARG A 8 -26.81 4.34 -11.29
CA ARG A 8 -27.90 5.33 -11.19
C ARG A 8 -27.67 6.44 -12.20
N THR A 9 -28.64 6.70 -13.07
CA THR A 9 -28.61 7.85 -13.97
C THR A 9 -28.80 9.15 -13.17
N LYS A 10 -28.33 10.28 -13.71
CA LYS A 10 -28.53 11.61 -13.11
C LYS A 10 -30.03 11.87 -12.87
N GLU A 11 -30.84 11.54 -13.86
CA GLU A 11 -32.31 11.63 -13.82
C GLU A 11 -32.92 10.78 -12.68
N HIS A 12 -32.46 9.54 -12.50
CA HIS A 12 -32.93 8.70 -11.41
C HIS A 12 -32.58 9.30 -10.03
N GLY A 13 -31.39 9.90 -9.90
CA GLY A 13 -31.00 10.65 -8.70
C GLY A 13 -31.90 11.86 -8.43
N GLU A 14 -32.20 12.64 -9.47
CA GLU A 14 -33.13 13.77 -9.40
C GLU A 14 -34.55 13.35 -9.02
N ASN A 15 -35.04 12.23 -9.58
CA ASN A 15 -36.37 11.70 -9.29
C ASN A 15 -36.47 11.19 -7.85
N ILE A 16 -35.45 10.51 -7.32
CA ILE A 16 -35.37 10.15 -5.90
C ILE A 16 -35.38 11.41 -5.03
N SER A 17 -34.57 12.42 -5.39
CA SER A 17 -34.52 13.69 -4.65
C SER A 17 -35.88 14.37 -4.61
N LYS A 18 -36.55 14.53 -5.77
CA LYS A 18 -37.92 15.09 -5.87
C LYS A 18 -38.91 14.28 -5.03
N ALA A 19 -38.83 12.95 -5.07
CA ALA A 19 -39.74 12.06 -4.35
C ALA A 19 -39.52 12.05 -2.83
N LYS A 20 -38.29 12.32 -2.36
CA LYS A 20 -37.92 12.32 -0.93
C LYS A 20 -37.95 13.72 -0.31
N ARG A 21 -37.85 14.76 -1.11
CA ARG A 21 -37.92 16.16 -0.68
C ARG A 21 -39.21 16.40 0.08
N GLY A 22 -39.09 16.85 1.34
CA GLY A 22 -40.22 17.11 2.23
C GLY A 22 -40.85 15.87 2.88
N LYS A 23 -40.48 14.64 2.49
CA LYS A 23 -40.99 13.42 3.14
C LYS A 23 -40.21 13.14 4.42
N ARG A 24 -40.90 13.21 5.55
CA ARG A 24 -40.36 12.86 6.88
C ARG A 24 -40.25 11.35 7.00
N THR A 25 -39.06 10.83 7.32
CA THR A 25 -38.81 9.37 7.34
C THR A 25 -39.15 8.76 8.70
N SER A 26 -38.98 9.49 9.80
CA SER A 26 -39.45 9.13 11.15
C SER A 26 -39.27 10.32 12.11
N HIS A 27 -40.25 10.53 13.02
CA HIS A 27 -40.17 11.50 14.11
C HIS A 27 -39.00 11.22 15.07
N ASN A 28 -38.60 9.94 15.21
CA ASN A 28 -37.50 9.53 16.08
C ASN A 28 -36.11 9.77 15.46
N THR A 29 -36.04 10.11 14.17
CA THR A 29 -34.79 10.43 13.45
C THR A 29 -34.61 11.93 13.25
N GLU A 30 -35.44 12.75 13.88
CA GLU A 30 -35.33 14.21 13.82
C GLU A 30 -34.02 14.66 14.44
N PHE A 31 -33.36 15.62 13.78
CA PHE A 31 -32.24 16.32 14.38
C PHE A 31 -32.76 17.11 15.59
N GLN A 32 -32.49 16.62 16.79
CA GLN A 32 -32.86 17.32 18.02
C GLN A 32 -31.94 18.52 18.20
N LYS A 33 -32.50 19.74 18.13
CA LYS A 33 -31.75 20.98 18.31
C LYS A 33 -31.12 20.96 19.71
N GLY A 34 -29.79 20.86 19.77
CA GLY A 34 -29.03 20.67 21.02
C GLY A 34 -28.31 19.32 21.14
N HIS A 35 -28.48 18.38 20.21
CA HIS A 35 -27.69 17.16 20.17
C HIS A 35 -26.19 17.49 20.00
N THR A 36 -25.37 17.13 20.99
CA THR A 36 -23.93 17.31 20.93
C THR A 36 -23.39 16.46 19.79
N ARG A 37 -22.68 17.08 18.85
CA ARG A 37 -22.01 16.35 17.77
C ARG A 37 -21.02 15.38 18.40
N CYS A 38 -21.15 14.08 18.12
CA CYS A 38 -20.26 13.04 18.63
C CYS A 38 -18.90 13.11 17.90
N GLN A 39 -18.18 14.21 18.12
CA GLN A 39 -16.91 14.55 17.49
C GLN A 39 -16.07 15.35 18.48
N GLY A 40 -14.75 15.24 18.38
CA GLY A 40 -13.83 15.89 19.32
C GLY A 40 -14.22 15.57 20.77
N SER A 41 -14.24 16.59 21.62
CA SER A 41 -14.58 16.49 23.05
C SER A 41 -15.98 15.97 23.36
N GLY A 42 -16.92 16.03 22.41
CA GLY A 42 -18.25 15.46 22.56
C GLY A 42 -18.33 13.95 22.33
N HIS A 43 -17.23 13.29 21.95
CA HIS A 43 -17.22 11.85 21.69
C HIS A 43 -16.98 11.04 22.98
N PRO A 44 -17.77 9.99 23.31
CA PRO A 44 -17.59 9.20 24.54
C PRO A 44 -16.21 8.53 24.70
N MET A 45 -15.48 8.38 23.59
CA MET A 45 -14.11 7.86 23.52
C MET A 45 -13.04 8.94 23.34
N TYR A 46 -13.39 10.22 23.43
CA TYR A 46 -12.41 11.29 23.38
C TYR A 46 -11.41 11.15 24.54
N HIS A 47 -10.11 11.24 24.23
CA HIS A 47 -8.99 10.95 25.14
C HIS A 47 -8.92 9.55 25.76
N LYS A 48 -9.83 8.62 25.41
CA LYS A 48 -9.76 7.24 25.87
C LYS A 48 -8.88 6.43 24.94
N HIS A 49 -7.67 6.13 25.38
CA HIS A 49 -6.76 5.22 24.69
C HIS A 49 -6.65 3.90 25.44
N HIS A 50 -6.51 2.81 24.70
CA HIS A 50 -6.19 1.52 25.32
C HIS A 50 -4.88 1.62 26.10
N THR A 51 -4.86 1.03 27.30
CA THR A 51 -3.65 0.85 28.08
C THR A 51 -2.65 -0.02 27.32
N ILE A 52 -1.36 0.14 27.62
CA ILE A 52 -0.30 -0.68 27.03
C ILE A 52 -0.58 -2.16 27.29
N GLU A 53 -1.03 -2.49 28.50
CA GLU A 53 -1.41 -3.85 28.88
C GLU A 53 -2.56 -4.41 28.03
N ALA A 54 -3.62 -3.63 27.79
CA ALA A 54 -4.72 -4.04 26.92
C ALA A 54 -4.25 -4.27 25.48
N LYS A 55 -3.38 -3.40 24.96
CA LYS A 55 -2.76 -3.58 23.63
C LYS A 55 -1.93 -4.87 23.57
N ASN A 56 -1.14 -5.15 24.60
CA ASN A 56 -0.32 -6.37 24.67
C ASN A 56 -1.18 -7.63 24.77
N LYS A 57 -2.26 -7.62 25.55
CA LYS A 57 -3.23 -8.72 25.62
C LYS A 57 -3.85 -9.02 24.25
N ILE A 58 -4.28 -7.98 23.53
CA ILE A 58 -4.81 -8.11 22.17
C ILE A 58 -3.74 -8.68 21.23
N ARG A 59 -2.52 -8.11 21.23
CA ARG A 59 -1.40 -8.56 20.40
C ARG A 59 -1.08 -10.04 20.64
N ASN A 60 -0.89 -10.45 21.89
CA ASN A 60 -0.54 -11.83 22.24
C ASN A 60 -1.61 -12.82 21.81
N LYS A 61 -2.90 -12.43 21.89
CA LYS A 61 -4.01 -13.27 21.42
C LYS A 61 -4.03 -13.45 19.90
N LEU A 62 -3.54 -12.47 19.15
CA LEU A 62 -3.52 -12.46 17.68
C LEU A 62 -2.21 -12.99 17.09
N LEU A 63 -1.11 -13.02 17.85
CA LEU A 63 0.18 -13.49 17.40
C LEU A 63 0.08 -14.93 16.86
N GLY A 64 0.59 -15.19 15.66
CA GLY A 64 0.55 -16.51 15.01
C GLY A 64 -0.81 -16.92 14.44
N LYS A 65 -1.91 -16.19 14.71
CA LYS A 65 -3.22 -16.48 14.12
C LYS A 65 -3.35 -15.78 12.78
N LYS A 66 -3.25 -16.53 11.67
CA LYS A 66 -3.69 -16.03 10.37
C LYS A 66 -5.22 -15.99 10.36
N LEU A 67 -5.82 -14.80 10.24
CA LEU A 67 -7.27 -14.62 10.08
C LEU A 67 -7.72 -15.01 8.65
N LEU A 68 -7.46 -16.26 8.26
CA LEU A 68 -7.70 -16.75 6.90
C LEU A 68 -9.18 -16.75 6.54
N ASP A 69 -10.07 -16.89 7.52
CA ASP A 69 -11.53 -16.93 7.33
C ASP A 69 -12.14 -15.60 6.88
N ARG A 70 -11.35 -14.53 6.84
CA ARG A 70 -11.74 -13.21 6.32
C ARG A 70 -10.72 -12.68 5.31
N ALA A 71 -10.01 -13.55 4.62
CA ALA A 71 -9.02 -13.18 3.62
C ALA A 71 -9.28 -13.92 2.31
N GLY A 72 -8.75 -13.38 1.21
CA GLY A 72 -8.89 -13.99 -0.10
C GLY A 72 -10.34 -14.23 -0.48
N ASP A 73 -10.60 -15.38 -1.10
CA ASP A 73 -11.91 -15.84 -1.56
C ASP A 73 -12.98 -15.98 -0.49
N LYS A 74 -12.57 -16.18 0.76
CA LYS A 74 -13.49 -16.25 1.91
C LYS A 74 -14.04 -14.88 2.34
N HIS A 75 -13.44 -13.77 1.90
CA HIS A 75 -13.90 -12.44 2.27
C HIS A 75 -15.06 -11.97 1.37
N TRP A 76 -16.16 -11.50 1.94
CA TRP A 76 -17.36 -11.09 1.19
C TRP A 76 -17.14 -9.95 0.18
N ASN A 77 -16.12 -9.11 0.39
CA ASN A 77 -15.72 -8.07 -0.57
C ASN A 77 -14.62 -8.51 -1.56
N TRP A 78 -14.25 -9.79 -1.59
CA TRP A 78 -13.24 -10.27 -2.52
C TRP A 78 -13.74 -10.20 -3.96
N ARG A 79 -12.86 -9.81 -4.87
CA ARG A 79 -13.15 -9.58 -6.29
C ARG A 79 -12.16 -10.32 -7.18
N GLY A 80 -11.81 -11.55 -6.83
CA GLY A 80 -10.89 -12.37 -7.63
C GLY A 80 -9.43 -11.91 -7.62
N GLY A 81 -8.96 -11.27 -6.55
CA GLY A 81 -7.54 -10.90 -6.42
C GLY A 81 -7.10 -9.71 -7.29
N ILE A 82 -7.81 -8.58 -7.20
CA ILE A 82 -7.53 -7.33 -7.94
C ILE A 82 -6.17 -6.66 -7.64
N THR A 83 -5.35 -7.24 -6.76
CA THR A 83 -4.03 -6.72 -6.43
C THR A 83 -3.12 -6.82 -7.65
N GLY A 84 -2.65 -5.70 -8.18
CA GLY A 84 -1.78 -5.70 -9.36
C GLY A 84 -0.47 -6.46 -9.12
N LEU A 85 0.08 -7.07 -10.18
CA LEU A 85 1.28 -7.90 -10.16
C LEU A 85 2.45 -7.24 -9.42
N ARG A 86 2.70 -5.96 -9.69
CA ARG A 86 3.71 -5.15 -9.00
C ARG A 86 3.56 -5.23 -7.47
N THR A 87 2.36 -4.97 -6.97
CA THR A 87 2.08 -5.02 -5.53
C THR A 87 2.26 -6.42 -4.96
N GLN A 88 1.90 -7.46 -5.71
CA GLN A 88 2.13 -8.85 -5.30
C GLN A 88 3.63 -9.12 -5.14
N ILE A 89 4.45 -8.71 -6.10
CA ILE A 89 5.91 -8.89 -6.08
C ILE A 89 6.53 -8.14 -4.88
N TYR A 90 6.20 -6.87 -4.68
CA TYR A 90 6.75 -6.08 -3.57
C TYR A 90 6.35 -6.60 -2.19
N ASN A 91 5.15 -7.15 -2.05
CA ASN A 91 4.65 -7.71 -0.79
C ASN A 91 5.11 -9.16 -0.56
N TYR A 92 5.74 -9.78 -1.56
CA TYR A 92 6.27 -11.13 -1.43
C TYR A 92 7.49 -11.15 -0.49
N GLU A 93 7.62 -12.20 0.31
CA GLU A 93 8.71 -12.36 1.28
C GLU A 93 10.10 -12.29 0.63
N GLY A 94 10.24 -12.77 -0.62
CA GLY A 94 11.46 -12.67 -1.42
C GLY A 94 11.97 -11.24 -1.63
N THR A 95 11.07 -10.24 -1.64
CA THR A 95 11.47 -8.83 -1.70
C THR A 95 12.16 -8.37 -0.42
N ASN A 96 11.83 -8.96 0.74
CA ASN A 96 12.57 -8.68 1.97
C ASN A 96 13.96 -9.31 1.92
N SER A 97 14.06 -10.54 1.42
CA SER A 97 15.34 -11.26 1.29
C SER A 97 16.32 -10.55 0.36
N TRP A 98 15.88 -10.18 -0.85
CA TRP A 98 16.72 -9.44 -1.80
C TRP A 98 17.16 -8.09 -1.26
N ARG A 99 16.24 -7.31 -0.67
CA ARG A 99 16.57 -6.00 -0.09
C ARG A 99 17.61 -6.11 1.01
N ASN A 100 17.46 -7.07 1.92
CA ASN A 100 18.41 -7.29 3.00
C ASN A 100 19.80 -7.66 2.45
N LYS A 101 19.88 -8.53 1.44
CA LYS A 101 21.16 -8.88 0.78
C LYS A 101 21.84 -7.67 0.14
N VAL A 102 21.06 -6.80 -0.53
CA VAL A 102 21.58 -5.55 -1.09
C VAL A 102 22.08 -4.62 0.01
N PHE A 103 21.33 -4.47 1.11
CA PHE A 103 21.74 -3.67 2.26
C PHE A 103 22.99 -4.21 2.95
N GLU A 104 23.09 -5.51 3.14
CA GLU A 104 24.25 -6.18 3.73
C GLU A 104 25.50 -5.97 2.88
N ARG A 105 25.42 -6.20 1.57
CA ARG A 105 26.53 -5.92 0.62
C ARG A 105 27.00 -4.47 0.72
N ASP A 106 26.05 -3.55 0.85
CA ASP A 106 26.30 -2.11 0.89
C ASP A 106 26.59 -1.57 2.30
N ASN A 107 26.81 -2.47 3.28
CA ASN A 107 27.08 -2.15 4.68
C ASN A 107 26.05 -1.19 5.31
N TRP A 108 24.77 -1.40 4.99
CA TRP A 108 23.64 -0.62 5.48
C TRP A 108 23.86 0.89 5.32
N ALA A 109 24.45 1.30 4.19
CA ALA A 109 24.74 2.68 3.89
C ALA A 109 24.37 3.03 2.45
N CYS A 110 23.85 4.24 2.27
CA CYS A 110 23.61 4.82 0.96
C CYS A 110 24.92 4.85 0.16
N GLN A 111 24.95 4.26 -1.03
CA GLN A 111 26.16 4.22 -1.84
C GLN A 111 26.53 5.57 -2.47
N SER A 112 25.57 6.49 -2.55
CA SER A 112 25.79 7.86 -3.07
C SER A 112 26.29 8.84 -2.00
N CYS A 113 25.74 8.81 -0.77
CA CYS A 113 26.04 9.83 0.25
C CYS A 113 26.40 9.26 1.63
N LYS A 114 26.52 7.93 1.75
CA LYS A 114 26.88 7.20 2.98
C LYS A 114 25.94 7.37 4.18
N SER A 115 24.79 8.08 4.02
CA SER A 115 23.73 8.11 5.02
C SER A 115 23.22 6.69 5.33
N LYS A 116 22.92 6.42 6.59
CA LYS A 116 22.41 5.11 7.07
C LYS A 116 20.90 5.04 7.21
N VAL A 117 20.17 6.15 7.14
CA VAL A 117 18.71 6.18 7.32
C VAL A 117 18.03 7.36 6.60
N PRO A 118 16.75 7.20 6.16
CA PRO A 118 16.09 5.94 5.82
C PRO A 118 16.63 5.38 4.48
N LEU A 119 16.82 4.06 4.40
CA LEU A 119 17.38 3.35 3.23
C LEU A 119 16.31 2.66 2.40
N GLU A 120 16.52 2.65 1.09
CA GLU A 120 15.71 1.98 0.09
C GLU A 120 16.65 1.24 -0.89
N ALA A 121 16.28 0.01 -1.27
CA ALA A 121 17.00 -0.71 -2.32
C ALA A 121 16.41 -0.30 -3.67
N HIS A 122 17.26 0.19 -4.54
CA HIS A 122 16.92 0.63 -5.89
C HIS A 122 17.44 -0.39 -6.89
N HIS A 123 16.62 -0.76 -7.88
CA HIS A 123 17.09 -1.52 -9.03
C HIS A 123 17.82 -0.60 -10.01
N LYS A 124 19.06 -0.93 -10.38
CA LYS A 124 19.88 -0.20 -11.36
C LYS A 124 19.25 -0.28 -12.75
N LYS A 125 18.91 -1.49 -13.20
CA LYS A 125 18.01 -1.71 -14.35
C LYS A 125 16.57 -1.59 -13.84
N GLU A 126 15.79 -0.69 -14.44
CA GLU A 126 14.46 -0.37 -13.92
C GLU A 126 13.57 -1.62 -13.86
N PHE A 127 12.85 -1.78 -12.74
CA PHE A 127 11.92 -2.88 -12.52
C PHE A 127 10.96 -3.11 -13.70
N ASN A 128 10.35 -2.03 -14.23
CA ASN A 128 9.42 -2.13 -15.36
C ASN A 128 10.10 -2.65 -16.62
N ILE A 129 11.34 -2.24 -16.89
CA ILE A 129 12.10 -2.72 -18.05
C ILE A 129 12.35 -4.23 -17.91
N ILE A 130 12.68 -4.72 -16.71
CA ILE A 130 12.87 -6.16 -16.45
C ILE A 130 11.56 -6.91 -16.69
N ILE A 131 10.44 -6.42 -16.15
CA ILE A 131 9.11 -7.02 -16.34
C ILE A 131 8.75 -7.13 -17.83
N GLU A 132 8.96 -6.06 -18.60
CA GLU A 132 8.67 -6.03 -20.04
C GLU A 132 9.62 -6.94 -20.83
N THR A 133 10.93 -6.90 -20.55
CA THR A 133 11.95 -7.68 -21.28
C THR A 133 11.72 -9.19 -21.10
N HIS A 134 11.34 -9.61 -19.90
CA HIS A 134 11.09 -11.03 -19.58
C HIS A 134 9.63 -11.44 -19.76
N ASN A 135 8.76 -10.55 -20.26
CA ASN A 135 7.33 -10.79 -20.45
C ASN A 135 6.64 -11.38 -19.20
N ILE A 136 6.93 -10.80 -18.03
CA ILE A 136 6.46 -11.30 -16.74
C ILE A 136 5.01 -10.86 -16.54
N ILE A 137 4.09 -11.82 -16.59
CA ILE A 137 2.65 -11.61 -16.43
C ILE A 137 2.10 -12.21 -15.13
N SER A 138 2.86 -13.07 -14.45
CA SER A 138 2.46 -13.71 -13.20
C SER A 138 3.50 -13.54 -12.09
N LEU A 139 3.07 -13.71 -10.84
CA LEU A 139 3.97 -13.68 -9.69
C LEU A 139 5.03 -14.80 -9.79
N GLU A 140 4.63 -16.00 -10.21
CA GLU A 140 5.53 -17.14 -10.37
C GLU A 140 6.67 -16.85 -11.36
N GLN A 141 6.36 -16.27 -12.51
CA GLN A 141 7.37 -15.84 -13.48
C GLN A 141 8.32 -14.79 -12.89
N ALA A 142 7.80 -13.86 -12.09
CA ALA A 142 8.62 -12.87 -11.42
C ALA A 142 9.58 -13.52 -10.42
N LEU A 143 9.13 -14.53 -9.66
CA LEU A 143 9.97 -15.26 -8.70
C LEU A 143 11.08 -16.06 -9.37
N ASN A 144 10.82 -16.58 -10.57
CA ASN A 144 11.80 -17.33 -11.36
C ASN A 144 12.70 -16.44 -12.24
N CYS A 145 12.49 -15.11 -12.24
CA CYS A 145 13.33 -14.18 -13.01
C CYS A 145 14.59 -13.81 -12.20
N GLU A 146 15.72 -14.41 -12.55
CA GLU A 146 17.00 -14.16 -11.88
C GLU A 146 17.41 -12.68 -11.91
N GLU A 147 17.21 -11.99 -13.04
CA GLU A 147 17.59 -10.58 -13.20
C GLU A 147 16.83 -9.64 -12.25
N LEU A 148 15.59 -10.00 -11.88
CA LEU A 148 14.78 -9.24 -10.94
C LEU A 148 15.34 -9.29 -9.51
N TRP A 149 15.97 -10.42 -9.17
CA TRP A 149 16.52 -10.74 -7.85
C TRP A 149 18.05 -10.73 -7.80
N ASP A 150 18.70 -10.28 -8.87
CA ASP A 150 20.15 -10.12 -8.89
C ASP A 150 20.55 -9.02 -7.90
N ILE A 151 21.44 -9.37 -6.97
CA ILE A 151 21.96 -8.45 -5.95
C ILE A 151 22.78 -7.36 -6.64
N ASN A 152 23.50 -7.68 -7.72
CA ASN A 152 24.35 -6.72 -8.44
C ASN A 152 23.54 -5.64 -9.17
N ASN A 153 22.32 -5.99 -9.54
CA ASN A 153 21.31 -5.07 -10.05
C ASN A 153 20.65 -4.22 -8.93
N GLY A 154 20.94 -4.49 -7.66
CA GLY A 154 20.52 -3.65 -6.53
C GLY A 154 21.55 -2.58 -6.16
N ILE A 155 21.09 -1.46 -5.62
CA ILE A 155 21.91 -0.44 -4.94
C ILE A 155 21.15 0.15 -3.75
N THR A 156 21.84 0.30 -2.63
CA THR A 156 21.29 0.93 -1.42
C THR A 156 21.39 2.44 -1.54
N LEU A 157 20.25 3.12 -1.46
CA LEU A 157 20.17 4.58 -1.49
C LEU A 157 19.34 5.11 -0.31
N CYS A 158 19.69 6.27 0.21
CA CYS A 158 18.79 6.95 1.14
C CYS A 158 17.62 7.57 0.36
N LYS A 159 16.50 7.85 1.05
CA LYS A 159 15.30 8.45 0.41
C LYS A 159 15.59 9.72 -0.42
N LYS A 160 16.56 10.54 0.01
CA LYS A 160 16.99 11.74 -0.73
C LYS A 160 17.65 11.37 -2.05
N CYS A 161 18.67 10.51 -2.02
CA CYS A 161 19.38 10.05 -3.21
C CYS A 161 18.46 9.24 -4.14
N HIS A 162 17.61 8.37 -3.59
CA HIS A 162 16.64 7.61 -4.38
C HIS A 162 15.59 8.50 -5.07
N GLY A 163 15.22 9.64 -4.46
CA GLY A 163 14.36 10.62 -5.13
C GLY A 163 15.00 11.27 -6.36
N LEU A 164 16.34 11.37 -6.39
CA LEU A 164 17.09 11.94 -7.52
C LEU A 164 17.20 10.97 -8.70
N THR A 165 17.08 9.65 -8.47
CA THR A 165 17.20 8.63 -9.53
C THR A 165 15.91 8.42 -10.32
N LYS A 166 14.77 8.98 -9.87
CA LYS A 166 13.49 8.88 -10.60
C LYS A 166 13.51 9.71 -11.88
N LYS A 167 12.96 9.16 -12.98
CA LYS A 167 12.81 9.85 -14.27
C LYS A 167 12.12 11.22 -14.06
N GLY A 168 12.79 12.28 -14.52
CA GLY A 168 12.41 13.69 -14.31
C GLY A 168 13.57 14.62 -13.87
N ASN A 169 14.66 14.05 -13.35
CA ASN A 169 15.87 14.78 -12.93
C ASN A 169 17.11 14.41 -13.76
N GLN A 170 16.98 14.42 -15.10
CA GLN A 170 18.02 13.96 -16.02
C GLN A 170 19.36 14.71 -15.89
N SER A 171 19.36 15.96 -15.43
CA SER A 171 20.57 16.76 -15.24
C SER A 171 21.44 16.38 -14.04
N ARG A 172 20.92 15.57 -13.08
CA ARG A 172 21.65 15.16 -11.86
C ARG A 172 22.01 13.67 -11.81
N ASN A 173 21.44 12.84 -12.71
CA ASN A 173 21.71 11.40 -12.76
C ASN A 173 23.18 11.06 -13.10
N LYS A 174 23.87 11.95 -13.84
CA LYS A 174 25.28 11.76 -14.23
C LYS A 174 26.26 11.79 -13.05
N GLN A 175 25.89 12.43 -11.92
CA GLN A 175 26.73 12.50 -10.73
C GLN A 175 26.55 11.32 -9.75
N ILE A 176 25.45 10.55 -9.84
CA ILE A 176 25.21 9.41 -8.93
C ILE A 176 25.74 8.10 -9.52
N PHE A 177 25.71 7.95 -10.85
CA PHE A 177 26.09 6.72 -11.55
C PHE A 177 27.42 6.81 -12.32
N GLY A 178 28.10 7.97 -12.37
CA GLY A 178 29.36 8.19 -13.11
C GLY A 178 30.62 7.56 -12.47
N LEU A 179 30.49 6.42 -11.81
CA LEU A 179 31.60 5.67 -11.17
C LEU A 179 31.57 4.17 -11.55
N TRP A 180 30.81 3.81 -12.58
CA TRP A 180 30.60 2.42 -13.01
C TRP A 180 30.70 2.30 -14.54
N ASP A 181 31.69 2.98 -15.13
CA ASP A 181 32.23 2.65 -16.45
C ASP A 181 33.47 1.76 -16.27
#